data_AF-A0A820HRF5-F1
#
_entry.id   AF-A0A820HRF5-F1
#
_cell.length_a   1.000
_cell.length_b   1.000
_cell.length_c   1.000
_cell.angle_alpha   90.00
_cell.angle_beta   90.00
_cell.angle_gamma   90.00
#
_symmetry.space_group_name_H-M   'P 1'
#
loop_
_entity.id
_entity.type
_entity.pdbx_description
1 polymer ?
#
loop_
_entity_poly.entity_id
_entity_poly.type
_entity_poly.pdbx_seq_one_letter_code
_entity_poly.pdbx_strand_id
1 'polypeptide(L)'
;MVYFQLEDLPDTVRSTLKSIGLVAMCHSEYLSIPENKKKFFEIIIEDLNNLQTNGLLIPTLNRQFNFAFSVLSGDHLANNFMGGFQKNFNSGQCCRICHFSYDEKLIPLTDITFTQCSIDEHDRLVQQALMLNNGIIIQGVSDTSPLSKLIGFHAVKSLPNDPMHDFNEGLCGPVIFAMLKEASNKRILTYGEVEERLINFEYGSNDKSNKPPIIKKKHLSKGKIIGTASQKMCLFRLFPIIFHDIFDQLDTKDIYTCLREIISIVFACPLRKSWISYLDSLTIRFQYLMVHIIPNLVKPKVHFITDYAKQIAMNGPPIRHWFKLNGLSAAVRQLLHDNIEDFDYATHISECQQLAHDHVKIMKGSVFVDTISHEEEVPSFMQLAFIFKINNKWVLIVEQLQTIAFVETLWSFELERTRILLIKKPNDLILISPKGYDIYQVKKKSYVNILSRLTKK
;
A
#
# COMPACT_ATOMS: atom_id res chain seq x y z
N MET A 1 20.15 4.62 -2.43
CA MET A 1 19.68 5.86 -1.77
C MET A 1 18.99 5.46 -0.48
N VAL A 2 19.21 6.21 0.60
CA VAL A 2 18.59 6.00 1.91
C VAL A 2 17.77 7.23 2.24
N TYR A 3 16.52 7.02 2.65
CA TYR A 3 15.58 8.08 3.00
C TYR A 3 15.11 7.90 4.44
N PHE A 4 14.61 8.96 5.03
CA PHE A 4 13.92 8.94 6.31
C PHE A 4 12.57 9.65 6.21
N GLN A 5 11.67 9.27 7.12
CA GLN A 5 10.40 9.93 7.32
C GLN A 5 10.03 9.82 8.79
N LEU A 6 9.40 10.86 9.34
CA LEU A 6 8.92 10.87 10.71
C LEU A 6 7.51 10.28 10.77
N GLU A 7 7.31 9.24 11.60
CA GLU A 7 6.03 8.54 11.70
C GLU A 7 4.95 9.29 12.45
N ASP A 8 5.34 10.14 13.40
CA ASP A 8 4.45 10.92 14.27
C ASP A 8 3.83 12.14 13.55
N LEU A 9 4.19 12.36 12.28
CA LEU A 9 3.55 13.39 11.47
C LEU A 9 2.12 12.98 11.09
N PRO A 10 1.17 13.95 11.04
CA PRO A 10 -0.16 13.70 10.52
C PRO A 10 -0.13 13.08 9.11
N ASP A 11 -1.08 12.19 8.81
CA ASP A 11 -1.17 11.48 7.52
C ASP A 11 -1.15 12.41 6.30
N THR A 12 -1.79 13.57 6.41
CA THR A 12 -1.83 14.61 5.37
C THR A 12 -0.45 15.18 5.05
N VAL A 13 0.45 15.25 6.04
CA VAL A 13 1.83 15.72 5.87
C VAL A 13 2.73 14.56 5.42
N ARG A 14 2.61 13.40 6.07
CA ARG A 14 3.43 12.21 5.81
C ARG A 14 3.23 11.63 4.41
N SER A 15 2.04 11.76 3.84
CA SER A 15 1.78 11.26 2.47
C SER A 15 2.47 12.09 1.37
N THR A 16 3.17 13.18 1.73
CA THR A 16 3.82 14.08 0.78
C THR A 16 5.30 13.76 0.57
N LEU A 17 5.79 14.01 -0.64
CA LEU A 17 7.23 13.86 -0.93
C LEU A 17 8.10 14.82 -0.11
N LYS A 18 7.57 15.98 0.31
CA LYS A 18 8.31 16.97 1.13
C LYS A 18 8.62 16.44 2.54
N SER A 19 7.85 15.46 3.00
CA SER A 19 8.06 14.82 4.31
C SER A 19 9.06 13.67 4.28
N ILE A 20 9.62 13.35 3.10
CA ILE A 20 10.62 12.31 2.90
C ILE A 20 11.97 13.00 2.71
N GLY A 21 12.85 12.85 3.70
CA GLY A 21 14.20 13.39 3.65
C GLY A 21 15.18 12.39 3.05
N LEU A 22 16.05 12.84 2.15
CA LEU A 22 17.19 12.05 1.69
C LEU A 22 18.29 12.10 2.75
N VAL A 23 18.72 10.95 3.26
CA VAL A 23 19.83 10.82 4.20
C VAL A 23 21.15 10.68 3.45
N ALA A 24 21.20 9.73 2.51
CA ALA A 24 22.45 9.37 1.86
C ALA A 24 22.26 8.77 0.46
N MET A 25 23.24 9.00 -0.41
CA MET A 25 23.32 8.42 -1.74
C MET A 25 24.65 7.70 -1.93
N CYS A 26 24.59 6.50 -2.48
CA CYS A 26 25.76 5.71 -2.85
C CYS A 26 25.39 4.88 -4.08
N HIS A 27 26.36 4.71 -4.99
CA HIS A 27 26.19 3.84 -6.15
C HIS A 27 26.20 2.37 -5.69
N SER A 28 25.31 1.53 -6.25
CA SER A 28 25.06 0.17 -5.75
C SER A 28 26.26 -0.76 -5.88
N GLU A 29 27.18 -0.49 -6.81
CA GLU A 29 28.42 -1.26 -6.98
C GLU A 29 29.32 -1.17 -5.74
N TYR A 30 29.41 0.01 -5.11
CA TYR A 30 30.21 0.20 -3.90
C TYR A 30 29.59 -0.50 -2.70
N LEU A 31 28.25 -0.50 -2.59
CA LEU A 31 27.54 -1.21 -1.52
C LEU A 31 27.59 -2.73 -1.68
N SER A 32 27.98 -3.24 -2.85
CA SER A 32 28.17 -4.69 -3.06
C SER A 32 29.44 -5.20 -2.38
N ILE A 33 30.38 -4.31 -2.06
CA ILE A 33 31.59 -4.64 -1.29
C ILE A 33 31.24 -4.58 0.21
N PRO A 34 31.38 -5.68 0.97
CA PRO A 34 30.93 -5.74 2.37
C PRO A 34 31.53 -4.65 3.27
N GLU A 35 32.83 -4.35 3.11
CA GLU A 35 33.51 -3.32 3.90
C GLU A 35 32.97 -1.92 3.64
N ASN A 36 32.71 -1.58 2.38
CA ASN A 36 32.12 -0.28 2.00
C ASN A 36 30.68 -0.15 2.52
N LYS A 37 29.89 -1.23 2.41
CA LYS A 37 28.53 -1.28 2.97
C LYS A 37 28.55 -0.99 4.46
N LYS A 38 29.46 -1.64 5.21
CA LYS A 38 29.62 -1.43 6.64
C LYS A 38 29.97 0.04 6.95
N LYS A 39 31.02 0.58 6.34
CA LYS A 39 31.45 1.99 6.55
C LYS A 39 30.34 2.99 6.23
N PHE A 40 29.60 2.77 5.15
CA PHE A 40 28.51 3.64 4.74
C PHE A 40 27.39 3.71 5.79
N PHE A 41 26.99 2.56 6.35
CA PHE A 41 25.94 2.51 7.36
C PHE A 41 26.43 2.85 8.77
N GLU A 42 27.70 2.65 9.10
CA GLU A 42 28.26 3.05 10.41
C GLU A 42 28.04 4.55 10.68
N ILE A 43 28.26 5.41 9.68
CA ILE A 43 28.01 6.86 9.81
C ILE A 43 26.53 7.14 10.13
N ILE A 44 25.61 6.51 9.38
CA ILE A 44 24.17 6.69 9.58
C ILE A 44 23.74 6.20 10.97
N ILE A 45 24.32 5.10 11.44
CA ILE A 45 24.01 4.51 12.76
C ILE A 45 24.49 5.42 13.87
N GLU A 46 25.68 6.00 13.76
CA GLU A 46 26.20 6.96 14.74
C GLU A 46 25.27 8.17 14.90
N ASP A 47 24.82 8.75 13.78
CA ASP A 47 23.87 9.86 13.78
C ASP A 47 22.52 9.47 14.40
N LEU A 48 21.95 8.32 14.02
CA LEU A 48 20.67 7.85 14.56
C LEU A 48 20.77 7.54 16.07
N ASN A 49 21.85 6.90 16.51
CA ASN A 49 22.08 6.63 17.92
C ASN A 49 22.26 7.93 18.71
N ASN A 50 22.93 8.94 18.14
CA ASN A 50 23.04 10.26 18.74
C ASN A 50 21.68 10.96 18.87
N LEU A 51 20.88 10.96 17.79
CA LEU A 51 19.51 11.52 17.80
C LEU A 51 18.59 10.81 18.81
N GLN A 52 18.82 9.52 19.07
CA GLN A 52 18.05 8.79 20.07
C GLN A 52 18.49 9.09 21.50
N THR A 53 19.80 9.13 21.75
CA THR A 53 20.37 9.27 23.10
C THR A 53 20.44 10.73 23.55
N ASN A 54 20.98 11.59 22.69
CA ASN A 54 21.21 13.01 22.96
C ASN A 54 20.10 13.90 22.40
N GLY A 55 19.33 13.45 21.42
CA GLY A 55 18.26 14.26 20.84
C GLY A 55 18.76 15.48 20.06
N LEU A 56 17.81 16.30 19.62
CA LEU A 56 18.05 17.55 18.89
C LEU A 56 17.28 18.68 19.58
N LEU A 57 17.97 19.77 19.92
CA LEU A 57 17.32 21.00 20.36
C LEU A 57 16.70 21.69 19.14
N ILE A 58 15.39 21.92 19.16
CA ILE A 58 14.69 22.70 18.14
C ILE A 58 14.50 24.12 18.68
N PRO A 59 15.29 25.12 18.23
CA PRO A 59 15.30 26.45 18.87
C PRO A 59 13.96 27.17 18.80
N THR A 60 13.23 27.01 17.69
CA THR A 60 11.90 27.61 17.49
C THR A 60 10.85 27.09 18.46
N LEU A 61 11.05 25.89 19.02
CA LEU A 61 10.18 25.28 20.02
C LEU A 61 10.77 25.35 21.43
N ASN A 62 12.01 25.85 21.56
CA ASN A 62 12.82 25.82 22.78
C ASN A 62 12.74 24.46 23.52
N ARG A 63 12.81 23.37 22.76
CA ARG A 63 12.58 22.02 23.28
C ARG A 63 13.50 21.02 22.61
N GLN A 64 14.02 20.10 23.43
CA GLN A 64 14.81 18.97 22.99
C GLN A 64 13.90 17.79 22.63
N PHE A 65 14.16 17.20 21.48
CA PHE A 65 13.42 16.05 20.96
C PHE A 65 14.38 14.89 20.75
N ASN A 66 14.04 13.72 21.29
CA ASN A 66 14.75 12.48 21.03
C ASN A 66 14.02 11.73 19.91
N PHE A 67 14.76 11.15 18.98
CA PHE A 67 14.21 10.42 17.85
C PHE A 67 14.58 8.95 17.98
N ALA A 68 13.59 8.07 18.02
CA ALA A 68 13.83 6.64 18.06
C ALA A 68 13.75 6.05 16.65
N PHE A 69 14.64 5.11 16.36
CA PHE A 69 14.46 4.25 15.19
C PHE A 69 13.21 3.38 15.39
N SER A 70 12.39 3.27 14.35
CA SER A 70 11.19 2.43 14.33
C SER A 70 11.43 1.19 13.47
N VAL A 71 11.48 1.37 12.15
CA VAL A 71 11.72 0.28 11.18
C VAL A 71 12.54 0.77 9.98
N LEU A 72 13.19 -0.17 9.29
CA LEU A 72 13.72 0.06 7.96
C LEU A 72 12.77 -0.57 6.95
N SER A 73 12.11 0.27 6.15
CA SER A 73 11.24 -0.18 5.06
C SER A 73 12.02 -0.36 3.76
N GLY A 74 11.69 -1.42 3.03
CA GLY A 74 12.23 -1.73 1.72
C GLY A 74 11.46 -2.89 1.10
N ASP A 75 11.65 -3.11 -0.21
CA ASP A 75 11.17 -4.33 -0.83
C ASP A 75 11.93 -5.55 -0.24
N HIS A 76 11.46 -6.77 -0.54
CA HIS A 76 12.09 -7.99 -0.01
C HIS A 76 13.57 -8.09 -0.35
N LEU A 77 13.99 -7.61 -1.53
CA LEU A 77 15.38 -7.70 -1.95
C LEU A 77 16.27 -6.75 -1.14
N ALA A 78 15.83 -5.51 -0.94
CA ALA A 78 16.50 -4.50 -0.12
C ALA A 78 16.53 -4.93 1.36
N ASN A 79 15.41 -5.40 1.91
CA ASN A 79 15.35 -5.88 3.28
C ASN A 79 16.24 -7.10 3.49
N ASN A 80 16.25 -8.08 2.58
CA ASN A 80 17.13 -9.24 2.71
C ASN A 80 18.60 -8.82 2.60
N PHE A 81 18.94 -7.90 1.70
CA PHE A 81 20.28 -7.33 1.60
C PHE A 81 20.73 -6.63 2.89
N MET A 82 19.83 -5.84 3.50
CA MET A 82 20.09 -5.10 4.74
C MET A 82 20.04 -5.98 5.99
N GLY A 83 19.30 -7.08 5.97
CA GLY A 83 19.21 -8.03 7.07
C GLY A 83 20.31 -9.08 7.09
N GLY A 84 21.06 -9.24 5.99
CA GLY A 84 22.04 -10.33 5.86
C GLY A 84 21.40 -11.67 5.48
N PHE A 85 20.24 -11.65 4.82
CA PHE A 85 19.52 -12.82 4.35
C PHE A 85 19.80 -13.12 2.86
N GLN A 86 19.46 -14.33 2.43
CA GLN A 86 19.55 -14.72 1.03
C GLN A 86 18.63 -13.86 0.17
N LYS A 87 19.10 -13.51 -1.02
CA LYS A 87 18.37 -12.66 -1.98
C LYS A 87 17.64 -13.46 -3.05
N ASN A 88 17.77 -14.79 -3.03
CA ASN A 88 17.04 -15.69 -3.90
C ASN A 88 15.73 -16.10 -3.23
N PHE A 89 14.62 -15.85 -3.90
CA PHE A 89 13.28 -16.20 -3.40
C PHE A 89 12.72 -17.46 -4.07
N ASN A 90 13.48 -18.09 -4.96
CA ASN A 90 13.02 -19.25 -5.74
C ASN A 90 13.68 -20.57 -5.30
N SER A 91 14.30 -20.60 -4.10
CA SER A 91 14.92 -21.80 -3.52
C SER A 91 15.19 -21.60 -2.03
N GLY A 92 15.21 -22.70 -1.27
CA GLY A 92 15.58 -22.69 0.16
C GLY A 92 14.67 -21.81 1.01
N GLN A 93 15.16 -21.43 2.20
CA GLN A 93 14.39 -20.64 3.17
C GLN A 93 14.26 -19.17 2.74
N CYS A 94 13.16 -18.85 2.10
CA CYS A 94 12.96 -17.55 1.44
C CYS A 94 12.22 -16.52 2.30
N CYS A 95 11.73 -16.91 3.47
CA CYS A 95 11.15 -15.98 4.45
C CYS A 95 12.19 -15.57 5.49
N ARG A 96 12.18 -14.29 5.88
CA ARG A 96 13.09 -13.73 6.91
C ARG A 96 12.47 -13.73 8.32
N ILE A 97 11.18 -14.05 8.42
CA ILE A 97 10.39 -13.97 9.66
C ILE A 97 10.14 -15.36 10.23
N CYS A 98 10.01 -16.38 9.37
CA CYS A 98 9.78 -17.75 9.78
C CYS A 98 10.55 -18.75 8.92
N HIS A 99 10.57 -20.01 9.36
CA HIS A 99 11.29 -21.12 8.72
C HIS A 99 10.56 -21.70 7.51
N PHE A 100 10.08 -20.84 6.61
CA PHE A 100 9.43 -21.24 5.38
C PHE A 100 10.43 -21.47 4.23
N SER A 101 10.38 -22.64 3.62
CA SER A 101 11.12 -23.01 2.42
C SER A 101 10.29 -22.84 1.14
N TYR A 102 10.95 -22.46 0.05
CA TYR A 102 10.33 -22.33 -1.27
C TYR A 102 9.65 -23.62 -1.76
N ASP A 103 10.17 -24.78 -1.36
CA ASP A 103 9.64 -26.08 -1.76
C ASP A 103 8.30 -26.39 -1.07
N GLU A 104 8.03 -25.72 0.05
CA GLU A 104 6.79 -25.86 0.82
C GLU A 104 5.69 -24.92 0.32
N LYS A 105 5.94 -24.10 -0.71
CA LYS A 105 4.98 -23.08 -1.19
C LYS A 105 3.62 -23.63 -1.63
N LEU A 106 3.55 -24.91 -2.01
CA LEU A 106 2.33 -25.58 -2.44
C LEU A 106 1.69 -26.42 -1.33
N ILE A 107 2.24 -26.41 -0.11
CA ILE A 107 1.66 -27.10 1.04
C ILE A 107 0.64 -26.14 1.68
N PRO A 108 -0.63 -26.53 1.86
CA PRO A 108 -1.60 -25.71 2.57
C PRO A 108 -1.13 -25.40 4.00
N LEU A 109 -1.25 -24.14 4.42
CA LEU A 109 -0.89 -23.72 5.79
C LEU A 109 -1.79 -24.34 6.87
N THR A 110 -2.91 -24.95 6.49
CA THR A 110 -3.73 -25.77 7.39
C THR A 110 -3.04 -27.08 7.77
N ASP A 111 -2.07 -27.51 6.97
CA ASP A 111 -1.45 -28.83 7.06
C ASP A 111 0.00 -28.75 7.58
N ILE A 112 0.55 -27.54 7.68
CA ILE A 112 1.91 -27.26 8.15
C ILE A 112 1.92 -26.03 9.06
N THR A 113 2.73 -26.09 10.11
CA THR A 113 2.99 -24.93 10.99
C THR A 113 4.43 -24.48 10.83
N PHE A 114 4.63 -23.20 10.51
CA PHE A 114 5.96 -22.60 10.44
C PHE A 114 6.34 -21.96 11.77
N THR A 115 7.49 -22.36 12.31
CA THR A 115 8.07 -21.73 13.48
C THR A 115 8.66 -20.38 13.10
N GLN A 116 8.49 -19.40 13.98
CA GLN A 116 9.07 -18.07 13.80
C GLN A 116 10.57 -18.13 14.11
N CYS A 117 11.37 -17.36 13.37
CA CYS A 117 12.78 -17.22 13.68
C CYS A 117 12.93 -16.27 14.88
N SER A 118 13.40 -16.81 16.00
CA SER A 118 13.65 -16.00 17.20
C SER A 118 14.93 -15.16 17.05
N ILE A 119 15.11 -14.14 17.91
CA ILE A 119 16.35 -13.36 17.95
C ILE A 119 17.55 -14.27 18.21
N ASP A 120 17.48 -15.07 19.28
CA ASP A 120 18.59 -15.92 19.68
C ASP A 120 18.94 -16.98 18.61
N GLU A 121 17.92 -17.52 17.94
CA GLU A 121 18.11 -18.44 16.82
C GLU A 121 18.78 -17.75 15.64
N HIS A 122 18.28 -16.57 15.24
CA HIS A 122 18.86 -15.78 14.17
C HIS A 122 20.34 -15.46 14.46
N ASP A 123 20.65 -15.00 15.66
CA ASP A 123 22.02 -14.65 16.04
C ASP A 123 22.95 -15.86 16.02
N ARG A 124 22.45 -17.04 16.45
CA ARG A 124 23.18 -18.29 16.30
C ARG A 124 23.45 -18.63 14.83
N LEU A 125 22.46 -18.47 13.94
CA LEU A 125 22.62 -18.72 12.51
C LEU A 125 23.63 -17.76 11.87
N VAL A 126 23.63 -16.50 12.27
CA VAL A 126 24.63 -15.51 11.85
C VAL A 126 26.03 -15.95 12.28
N GLN A 127 26.23 -16.35 13.55
CA GLN A 127 27.53 -16.81 14.02
C GLN A 127 28.02 -18.04 13.25
N GLN A 128 27.14 -19.00 12.96
CA GLN A 128 27.48 -20.17 12.16
C GLN A 128 27.88 -19.78 10.73
N ALA A 129 27.16 -18.86 10.08
CA ALA A 129 27.46 -18.41 8.73
C ALA A 129 28.84 -17.72 8.67
N LEU A 130 29.16 -16.90 9.67
CA LEU A 130 30.46 -16.22 9.77
C LEU A 130 31.63 -17.19 9.99
N MET A 131 31.44 -18.25 10.78
CA MET A 131 32.48 -19.26 11.04
C MET A 131 32.90 -20.04 9.79
N LEU A 132 31.98 -20.26 8.84
CA LEU A 132 32.27 -20.98 7.60
C LEU A 132 33.05 -20.14 6.57
N ASN A 133 33.05 -18.82 6.72
CA ASN A 133 33.89 -17.82 6.04
C ASN A 133 34.03 -17.95 4.50
N ASN A 134 32.98 -18.43 3.83
CA ASN A 134 32.94 -18.69 2.38
C ASN A 134 31.64 -18.24 1.71
N GLY A 135 30.81 -17.46 2.40
CA GLY A 135 29.51 -17.01 1.87
C GLY A 135 28.43 -18.11 1.81
N ILE A 136 28.61 -19.22 2.54
CA ILE A 136 27.55 -20.22 2.72
C ILE A 136 26.34 -19.56 3.38
N ILE A 137 25.18 -19.89 2.82
CA ILE A 137 23.87 -19.50 3.35
C ILE A 137 23.39 -20.63 4.25
N ILE A 138 23.22 -20.36 5.54
CA ILE A 138 22.67 -21.30 6.52
C ILE A 138 21.24 -20.87 6.82
N GLN A 139 20.27 -21.70 6.45
CA GLN A 139 18.86 -21.42 6.78
C GLN A 139 18.43 -20.00 6.36
N GLY A 140 18.78 -19.63 5.12
CA GLY A 140 18.47 -18.32 4.56
C GLY A 140 19.29 -17.15 5.11
N VAL A 141 20.14 -17.36 6.13
CA VAL A 141 21.04 -16.35 6.70
C VAL A 141 22.42 -16.46 6.04
N SER A 142 23.00 -15.33 5.68
CA SER A 142 24.29 -15.26 4.97
C SER A 142 25.33 -14.41 5.67
N ASP A 143 24.93 -13.39 6.43
CA ASP A 143 25.84 -12.44 7.06
C ASP A 143 25.14 -11.68 8.20
N THR A 144 25.89 -10.90 8.98
CA THR A 144 25.35 -9.94 9.94
C THR A 144 24.77 -8.72 9.22
N SER A 145 23.68 -8.17 9.75
CA SER A 145 23.17 -6.88 9.26
C SER A 145 24.18 -5.75 9.51
N PRO A 146 24.43 -4.85 8.53
CA PRO A 146 25.18 -3.61 8.76
C PRO A 146 24.54 -2.71 9.83
N LEU A 147 23.24 -2.88 10.14
CA LEU A 147 22.51 -2.09 11.13
C LEU A 147 22.52 -2.71 12.54
N SER A 148 23.26 -3.78 12.77
CA SER A 148 23.31 -4.50 14.06
C SER A 148 23.67 -3.64 15.27
N LYS A 149 24.38 -2.52 15.08
CA LYS A 149 24.75 -1.56 16.13
C LYS A 149 23.71 -0.44 16.37
N LEU A 150 22.65 -0.39 15.57
CA LEU A 150 21.58 0.61 15.72
C LEU A 150 20.70 0.26 16.92
N ILE A 151 20.51 1.20 17.84
CA ILE A 151 19.70 0.96 19.04
C ILE A 151 18.25 0.65 18.64
N GLY A 152 17.71 -0.46 19.14
CA GLY A 152 16.35 -0.89 18.84
C GLY A 152 16.18 -1.66 17.52
N PHE A 153 17.26 -1.88 16.76
CA PHE A 153 17.22 -2.67 15.53
C PHE A 153 17.47 -4.16 15.78
N HIS A 154 16.68 -5.01 15.13
CA HIS A 154 17.00 -6.42 14.91
C HIS A 154 16.49 -6.90 13.56
N ALA A 155 17.27 -7.68 12.82
CA ALA A 155 16.97 -8.08 11.44
C ALA A 155 15.60 -8.79 11.29
N VAL A 156 15.22 -9.66 12.22
CA VAL A 156 13.91 -10.36 12.17
C VAL A 156 12.72 -9.54 12.68
N LYS A 157 12.94 -8.35 13.29
CA LYS A 157 11.87 -7.52 13.87
C LYS A 157 11.67 -6.20 13.12
N SER A 158 12.76 -5.57 12.74
CA SER A 158 12.82 -4.18 12.27
C SER A 158 12.78 -4.02 10.76
N LEU A 159 12.60 -5.13 10.02
CA LEU A 159 12.48 -5.17 8.56
C LEU A 159 11.08 -5.67 8.20
N PRO A 160 10.04 -4.81 8.18
CA PRO A 160 8.68 -5.20 7.81
C PRO A 160 8.51 -5.45 6.30
N ASN A 161 7.46 -6.19 5.94
CA ASN A 161 7.02 -6.43 4.58
C ASN A 161 6.46 -5.15 3.96
N ASP A 162 6.54 -5.04 2.65
CA ASP A 162 6.05 -3.88 1.91
C ASP A 162 4.69 -4.18 1.25
N PRO A 163 3.59 -3.56 1.72
CA PRO A 163 2.25 -3.78 1.17
C PRO A 163 2.14 -3.48 -0.33
N MET A 164 2.84 -2.47 -0.83
CA MET A 164 2.76 -2.11 -2.25
C MET A 164 3.38 -3.20 -3.12
N HIS A 165 4.57 -3.68 -2.73
CA HIS A 165 5.25 -4.72 -3.49
C HIS A 165 4.57 -6.08 -3.33
N ASP A 166 4.02 -6.39 -2.16
CA ASP A 166 3.32 -7.65 -1.92
C ASP A 166 1.95 -7.68 -2.58
N PHE A 167 1.09 -6.71 -2.30
CA PHE A 167 -0.28 -6.68 -2.81
C PHE A 167 -0.32 -6.10 -4.23
N ASN A 168 -0.03 -4.81 -4.39
CA ASN A 168 -0.28 -4.08 -5.63
C ASN A 168 0.51 -4.69 -6.80
N GLU A 169 1.78 -4.98 -6.60
CA GLU A 169 2.64 -5.55 -7.62
C GLU A 169 2.64 -7.08 -7.64
N GLY A 170 2.58 -7.69 -6.46
CA GLY A 170 2.84 -9.10 -6.26
C GLY A 170 1.63 -10.02 -6.39
N LEU A 171 0.44 -9.57 -5.97
CA LEU A 171 -0.75 -10.43 -5.84
C LEU A 171 -1.95 -9.94 -6.65
N CYS A 172 -2.23 -8.64 -6.67
CA CYS A 172 -3.36 -8.07 -7.41
C CYS A 172 -3.32 -8.45 -8.91
N GLY A 173 -2.15 -8.33 -9.53
CA GLY A 173 -1.95 -8.70 -10.93
C GLY A 173 -2.23 -10.18 -11.22
N PRO A 174 -1.56 -11.13 -10.53
CA PRO A 174 -1.85 -12.56 -10.69
C PRO A 174 -3.30 -12.96 -10.45
N VAL A 175 -3.97 -12.40 -9.43
CA VAL A 175 -5.38 -12.71 -9.16
C VAL A 175 -6.28 -12.20 -10.28
N ILE A 176 -6.12 -10.94 -10.73
CA ILE A 176 -6.87 -10.41 -11.88
C ILE A 176 -6.62 -11.26 -13.12
N PHE A 177 -5.37 -11.66 -13.36
CA PHE A 177 -5.03 -12.53 -14.49
C PHE A 177 -5.77 -13.87 -14.41
N ALA A 178 -5.81 -14.50 -13.24
CA ALA A 178 -6.53 -15.75 -13.04
C ALA A 178 -8.02 -15.61 -13.37
N MET A 179 -8.67 -14.56 -12.86
CA MET A 179 -10.08 -14.27 -13.12
C MET A 179 -10.39 -14.08 -14.62
N LEU A 180 -9.58 -13.27 -15.30
CA LEU A 180 -9.77 -13.01 -16.74
C LEU A 180 -9.49 -14.26 -17.59
N LYS A 181 -8.50 -15.07 -17.20
CA LYS A 181 -8.19 -16.35 -17.86
C LYS A 181 -9.34 -17.34 -17.67
N GLU A 182 -9.88 -17.44 -16.46
CA GLU A 182 -11.04 -18.30 -16.16
C GLU A 182 -12.26 -17.89 -16.99
N ALA A 183 -12.60 -16.59 -17.01
CA ALA A 183 -13.72 -16.06 -17.80
C ALA A 183 -13.58 -16.40 -19.29
N SER A 184 -12.36 -16.28 -19.83
CA SER A 184 -12.07 -16.65 -21.22
C SER A 184 -12.17 -18.15 -21.47
N ASN A 185 -11.69 -18.98 -20.54
CA ASN A 185 -11.76 -20.44 -20.66
C ASN A 185 -13.21 -20.95 -20.61
N LYS A 186 -14.03 -20.35 -19.73
CA LYS A 186 -15.48 -20.61 -19.64
C LYS A 186 -16.28 -19.99 -20.79
N ARG A 187 -15.64 -19.24 -21.70
CA ARG A 187 -16.28 -18.51 -22.81
C ARG A 187 -17.33 -17.49 -22.36
N ILE A 188 -17.19 -16.97 -21.14
CA ILE A 188 -18.05 -15.92 -20.58
C ILE A 188 -17.61 -14.55 -21.11
N LEU A 189 -16.29 -14.35 -21.27
CA LEU A 189 -15.70 -13.09 -21.73
C LEU A 189 -14.43 -13.34 -22.52
N THR A 190 -14.38 -12.86 -23.76
CA THR A 190 -13.19 -12.89 -24.61
C THR A 190 -12.21 -11.78 -24.22
N TYR A 191 -10.93 -11.97 -24.57
CA TYR A 191 -9.92 -10.93 -24.35
C TYR A 191 -10.15 -9.65 -25.16
N GLY A 192 -10.88 -9.72 -26.27
CA GLY A 192 -11.28 -8.52 -27.04
C GLY A 192 -12.30 -7.69 -26.25
N GLU A 193 -13.29 -8.35 -25.63
CA GLU A 193 -14.28 -7.68 -24.79
C GLU A 193 -13.66 -7.11 -23.51
N VAL A 194 -12.62 -7.75 -22.95
CA VAL A 194 -11.82 -7.18 -21.85
C VAL A 194 -11.19 -5.84 -22.28
N GLU A 195 -10.55 -5.82 -23.45
CA GLU A 195 -9.91 -4.62 -24.00
C GLU A 195 -10.95 -3.51 -24.24
N GLU A 196 -12.09 -3.84 -24.85
CA GLU A 196 -13.19 -2.90 -25.09
C GLU A 196 -13.74 -2.30 -23.79
N ARG A 197 -14.01 -3.13 -22.77
CA ARG A 197 -14.48 -2.66 -21.47
C ARG A 197 -13.52 -1.68 -20.82
N LEU A 198 -12.20 -1.94 -20.86
CA LEU A 198 -11.21 -1.04 -20.27
C LEU A 198 -11.04 0.28 -21.05
N ILE A 199 -11.26 0.25 -22.36
CA ILE A 199 -11.26 1.46 -23.21
C ILE A 199 -12.46 2.33 -22.86
N ASN A 200 -13.66 1.73 -22.85
CA ASN A 200 -14.94 2.42 -22.70
C ASN A 200 -15.30 2.77 -21.25
N PHE A 201 -14.64 2.17 -20.26
CA PHE A 201 -14.91 2.49 -18.86
C PHE A 201 -14.57 3.95 -18.53
N GLU A 202 -15.53 4.67 -17.97
CA GLU A 202 -15.41 6.06 -17.54
C GLU A 202 -14.73 6.15 -16.15
N TYR A 203 -13.42 6.32 -16.16
CA TYR A 203 -12.66 6.56 -14.94
C TYR A 203 -12.92 7.99 -14.43
N GLY A 204 -13.38 8.10 -13.18
CA GLY A 204 -13.58 9.39 -12.52
C GLY A 204 -12.27 10.15 -12.30
N SER A 205 -12.38 11.40 -11.85
CA SER A 205 -11.25 12.32 -11.78
C SER A 205 -10.14 11.84 -10.84
N ASN A 206 -10.48 11.15 -9.75
CA ASN A 206 -9.52 10.62 -8.79
C ASN A 206 -8.74 9.42 -9.33
N ASP A 207 -9.33 8.66 -10.27
CA ASP A 207 -8.71 7.47 -10.84
C ASP A 207 -8.08 7.68 -12.22
N LYS A 208 -8.41 8.77 -12.90
CA LYS A 208 -7.92 9.08 -14.25
C LYS A 208 -6.39 9.04 -14.37
N SER A 209 -5.66 9.54 -13.36
CA SER A 209 -4.19 9.52 -13.36
C SER A 209 -3.60 8.12 -13.17
N ASN A 210 -4.38 7.19 -12.63
CA ASN A 210 -3.99 5.80 -12.37
C ASN A 210 -4.77 4.81 -13.25
N LYS A 211 -5.36 5.28 -14.36
CA LYS A 211 -6.07 4.42 -15.32
C LYS A 211 -5.15 3.25 -15.73
N PRO A 212 -5.62 1.99 -15.63
CA PRO A 212 -4.82 0.85 -16.02
C PRO A 212 -4.51 0.87 -17.52
N PRO A 213 -3.32 0.41 -17.94
CA PRO A 213 -3.03 0.26 -19.36
C PRO A 213 -3.92 -0.81 -19.98
N ILE A 214 -4.23 -0.65 -21.27
CA ILE A 214 -5.08 -1.57 -22.00
C ILE A 214 -4.48 -2.99 -21.99
N ILE A 215 -5.27 -3.97 -21.54
CA ILE A 215 -4.86 -5.37 -21.48
C ILE A 215 -5.13 -6.04 -22.82
N LYS A 216 -4.09 -6.13 -23.65
CA LYS A 216 -4.13 -6.83 -24.94
C LYS A 216 -4.02 -8.34 -24.77
N LYS A 217 -4.58 -9.11 -25.72
CA LYS A 217 -4.49 -10.58 -25.79
C LYS A 217 -3.07 -11.14 -25.56
N LYS A 218 -2.04 -10.46 -26.10
CA LYS A 218 -0.62 -10.85 -25.94
C LYS A 218 -0.08 -10.75 -24.51
N HIS A 219 -0.71 -9.97 -23.64
CA HIS A 219 -0.30 -9.85 -22.23
C HIS A 219 -0.87 -11.00 -21.41
N LEU A 220 -2.14 -11.35 -21.67
CA LEU A 220 -2.82 -12.47 -21.03
C LEU A 220 -2.21 -13.81 -21.45
N SER A 221 -1.76 -13.96 -22.70
CA SER A 221 -1.02 -15.17 -23.11
C SER A 221 0.32 -15.35 -22.38
N LYS A 222 0.92 -14.28 -21.84
CA LYS A 222 2.17 -14.31 -21.06
C LYS A 222 1.95 -14.44 -19.55
N GLY A 223 0.72 -14.56 -19.09
CA GLY A 223 0.42 -14.71 -17.67
C GLY A 223 0.66 -13.48 -16.80
N LYS A 224 0.60 -12.27 -17.38
CA LYS A 224 0.95 -11.04 -16.66
C LYS A 224 -0.04 -9.91 -16.92
N ILE A 225 -0.36 -9.17 -15.86
CA ILE A 225 -1.01 -7.86 -15.93
C ILE A 225 0.09 -6.77 -15.94
N ILE A 226 0.08 -5.95 -16.98
CA ILE A 226 1.01 -4.81 -17.13
C ILE A 226 0.52 -3.58 -16.35
N GLY A 227 1.42 -2.63 -16.10
CA GLY A 227 1.12 -1.37 -15.40
C GLY A 227 1.90 -1.19 -14.10
N THR A 228 1.89 0.03 -13.60
CA THR A 228 2.49 0.41 -12.32
C THR A 228 1.69 -0.18 -11.15
N ALA A 229 2.24 -0.15 -9.93
CA ALA A 229 1.55 -0.56 -8.72
C ALA A 229 0.18 0.14 -8.56
N SER A 230 0.13 1.46 -8.75
CA SER A 230 -1.10 2.25 -8.65
C SER A 230 -2.12 1.88 -9.72
N GLN A 231 -1.68 1.58 -10.94
CA GLN A 231 -2.55 1.16 -12.05
C GLN A 231 -3.15 -0.24 -11.81
N LYS A 232 -2.33 -1.19 -11.35
CA LYS A 232 -2.80 -2.53 -10.97
C LYS A 232 -3.79 -2.46 -9.81
N MET A 233 -3.53 -1.60 -8.83
CA MET A 233 -4.44 -1.40 -7.72
C MET A 233 -5.75 -0.71 -8.15
N CYS A 234 -5.69 0.25 -9.08
CA CYS A 234 -6.89 0.85 -9.67
C CYS A 234 -7.76 -0.21 -10.35
N LEU A 235 -7.15 -1.05 -11.21
CA LEU A 235 -7.85 -2.15 -11.86
C LEU A 235 -8.39 -3.17 -10.85
N PHE A 236 -7.59 -3.60 -9.89
CA PHE A 236 -8.02 -4.54 -8.85
C PHE A 236 -9.22 -3.98 -8.10
N ARG A 237 -9.14 -2.70 -7.71
CA ARG A 237 -10.19 -2.05 -6.93
C ARG A 237 -11.52 -1.97 -7.70
N LEU A 238 -11.45 -1.59 -8.98
CA LEU A 238 -12.60 -1.39 -9.86
C LEU A 238 -13.03 -2.65 -10.61
N PHE A 239 -12.32 -3.77 -10.46
CA PHE A 239 -12.62 -5.02 -11.16
C PHE A 239 -14.09 -5.44 -11.02
N PRO A 240 -14.70 -5.45 -9.82
CA PRO A 240 -16.10 -5.88 -9.67
C PRO A 240 -17.09 -4.91 -10.32
N ILE A 241 -16.72 -3.65 -10.52
CA ILE A 241 -17.55 -2.65 -11.21
C ILE A 241 -17.41 -2.80 -12.73
N ILE A 242 -16.19 -2.94 -13.24
CA ILE A 242 -15.91 -3.08 -14.69
C ILE A 242 -16.49 -4.39 -15.24
N PHE A 243 -16.47 -5.44 -14.42
CA PHE A 243 -16.88 -6.80 -14.79
C PHE A 243 -18.10 -7.28 -13.97
N HIS A 244 -18.99 -6.35 -13.61
CA HIS A 244 -20.11 -6.58 -12.68
C HIS A 244 -21.09 -7.67 -13.09
N ASP A 245 -21.22 -7.93 -14.39
CA ASP A 245 -22.13 -8.90 -14.99
C ASP A 245 -21.57 -10.33 -14.99
N ILE A 246 -20.24 -10.48 -14.87
CA ILE A 246 -19.56 -11.77 -14.91
C ILE A 246 -18.95 -12.19 -13.57
N PHE A 247 -18.79 -11.25 -12.63
CA PHE A 247 -18.04 -11.45 -11.38
C PHE A 247 -18.49 -12.70 -10.60
N ASP A 248 -19.81 -12.87 -10.45
CA ASP A 248 -20.37 -13.99 -9.68
C ASP A 248 -20.28 -15.37 -10.35
N GLN A 249 -19.97 -15.39 -11.65
CA GLN A 249 -19.85 -16.61 -12.47
C GLN A 249 -18.45 -17.24 -12.39
N LEU A 250 -17.51 -16.58 -11.70
CA LEU A 250 -16.12 -17.00 -11.60
C LEU A 250 -15.84 -17.70 -10.28
N ASP A 251 -15.20 -18.86 -10.33
CA ASP A 251 -14.80 -19.63 -9.15
C ASP A 251 -13.61 -18.94 -8.44
N THR A 252 -12.77 -18.25 -9.21
CA THR A 252 -11.67 -17.42 -8.67
C THR A 252 -12.14 -16.18 -7.90
N LYS A 253 -13.46 -15.90 -7.82
CA LYS A 253 -14.00 -14.77 -7.05
C LYS A 253 -13.71 -14.88 -5.54
N ASP A 254 -13.60 -16.09 -5.00
CA ASP A 254 -13.30 -16.30 -3.59
C ASP A 254 -11.87 -15.88 -3.24
N ILE A 255 -10.92 -16.14 -4.15
CA ILE A 255 -9.53 -15.67 -4.04
C ILE A 255 -9.50 -14.15 -4.05
N TYR A 256 -10.20 -13.54 -5.01
CA TYR A 256 -10.28 -12.09 -5.13
C TYR A 256 -10.88 -11.45 -3.88
N THR A 257 -12.01 -11.97 -3.41
CA THR A 257 -12.74 -11.46 -2.24
C THR A 257 -11.90 -11.57 -0.98
N CYS A 258 -11.24 -12.72 -0.77
CA CYS A 258 -10.33 -12.91 0.36
C CYS A 258 -9.14 -11.92 0.31
N LEU A 259 -8.48 -11.79 -0.85
CA LEU A 259 -7.39 -10.82 -1.03
C LEU A 259 -7.86 -9.37 -0.81
N ARG A 260 -9.05 -9.05 -1.31
CA ARG A 260 -9.65 -7.72 -1.20
C ARG A 260 -9.88 -7.37 0.26
N GLU A 261 -10.36 -8.31 1.05
CA GLU A 261 -10.58 -8.13 2.48
C GLU A 261 -9.27 -7.97 3.25
N ILE A 262 -8.25 -8.78 2.95
CA ILE A 262 -6.89 -8.62 3.50
C ILE A 262 -6.36 -7.20 3.22
N ILE A 263 -6.41 -6.76 1.97
CA ILE A 263 -5.98 -5.42 1.57
C ILE A 263 -6.77 -4.36 2.31
N SER A 264 -8.08 -4.55 2.51
CA SER A 264 -8.91 -3.58 3.23
C SER A 264 -8.44 -3.35 4.67
N ILE A 265 -8.03 -4.42 5.37
CA ILE A 265 -7.53 -4.35 6.74
C ILE A 265 -6.11 -3.78 6.76
N VAL A 266 -5.21 -4.29 5.91
CA VAL A 266 -3.80 -3.84 5.85
C VAL A 266 -3.68 -2.35 5.52
N PHE A 267 -4.57 -1.82 4.69
CA PHE A 267 -4.58 -0.41 4.28
C PHE A 267 -5.45 0.48 5.20
N ALA A 268 -6.02 -0.07 6.27
CA ALA A 268 -6.81 0.72 7.21
C ALA A 268 -5.90 1.63 8.05
N CYS A 269 -6.27 2.90 8.15
CA CYS A 269 -5.68 3.86 9.06
C CYS A 269 -6.79 4.76 9.65
N PRO A 270 -7.09 4.68 10.95
CA PRO A 270 -6.47 3.80 11.94
C PRO A 270 -6.88 2.32 11.76
N LEU A 271 -6.08 1.42 12.32
CA LEU A 271 -6.34 -0.02 12.33
C LEU A 271 -6.75 -0.47 13.72
N ARG A 272 -7.80 -1.28 13.82
CA ARG A 272 -8.24 -1.85 15.11
C ARG A 272 -7.47 -3.12 15.45
N LYS A 273 -6.96 -3.21 16.67
CA LYS A 273 -6.25 -4.41 17.16
C LYS A 273 -7.10 -5.69 17.07
N SER A 274 -8.41 -5.58 17.25
CA SER A 274 -9.33 -6.72 17.14
C SER A 274 -9.40 -7.33 15.74
N TRP A 275 -8.96 -6.61 14.69
CA TRP A 275 -8.93 -7.14 13.33
C TRP A 275 -7.68 -8.00 13.04
N ILE A 276 -6.68 -8.02 13.93
CA ILE A 276 -5.42 -8.71 13.69
C ILE A 276 -5.60 -10.24 13.64
N SER A 277 -6.38 -10.82 14.56
CA SER A 277 -6.67 -12.27 14.56
C SER A 277 -7.49 -12.69 13.34
N TYR A 278 -8.41 -11.81 12.91
CA TYR A 278 -9.19 -12.04 11.70
C TYR A 278 -8.31 -11.95 10.44
N LEU A 279 -7.41 -10.98 10.37
CA LEU A 279 -6.42 -10.86 9.29
C LEU A 279 -5.54 -12.13 9.19
N ASP A 280 -5.09 -12.66 10.32
CA ASP A 280 -4.31 -13.90 10.36
C ASP A 280 -5.08 -15.06 9.71
N SER A 281 -6.34 -15.25 10.13
CA SER A 281 -7.24 -16.27 9.56
C SER A 281 -7.49 -16.08 8.07
N LEU A 282 -7.68 -14.82 7.62
CA LEU A 282 -7.85 -14.50 6.20
C LEU A 282 -6.61 -14.84 5.37
N THR A 283 -5.41 -14.55 5.86
CA THR A 283 -4.17 -14.83 5.12
C THR A 283 -3.92 -16.33 4.95
N ILE A 284 -4.24 -17.14 5.96
CA ILE A 284 -4.21 -18.61 5.88
C ILE A 284 -5.24 -19.09 4.85
N ARG A 285 -6.48 -18.59 4.91
CA ARG A 285 -7.53 -18.91 3.92
C ARG A 285 -7.09 -18.52 2.50
N PHE A 286 -6.50 -17.35 2.30
CA PHE A 286 -6.03 -16.91 1.00
C PHE A 286 -4.94 -17.84 0.46
N GLN A 287 -3.97 -18.25 1.29
CA GLN A 287 -2.93 -19.18 0.88
C GLN A 287 -3.54 -20.53 0.45
N TYR A 288 -4.48 -21.06 1.22
CA TYR A 288 -5.22 -22.28 0.87
C TYR A 288 -5.90 -22.13 -0.51
N LEU A 289 -6.67 -21.06 -0.71
CA LEU A 289 -7.37 -20.82 -1.98
C LEU A 289 -6.39 -20.70 -3.18
N MET A 290 -5.26 -20.03 -2.99
CA MET A 290 -4.22 -19.91 -4.02
C MET A 290 -3.62 -21.25 -4.40
N VAL A 291 -3.30 -22.11 -3.41
CA VAL A 291 -2.74 -23.44 -3.62
C VAL A 291 -3.74 -24.38 -4.30
N HIS A 292 -5.01 -24.36 -3.89
CA HIS A 292 -6.01 -25.30 -4.40
C HIS A 292 -6.58 -24.91 -5.77
N ILE A 293 -6.79 -23.61 -6.02
CA ILE A 293 -7.48 -23.16 -7.24
C ILE A 293 -6.50 -22.73 -8.34
N ILE A 294 -5.38 -22.08 -7.97
CA ILE A 294 -4.39 -21.57 -8.93
C ILE A 294 -2.94 -21.86 -8.53
N PRO A 295 -2.57 -23.14 -8.30
CA PRO A 295 -1.22 -23.53 -7.82
C PRO A 295 -0.09 -22.99 -8.69
N ASN A 296 -0.32 -22.88 -10.00
CA ASN A 296 0.65 -22.38 -10.98
C ASN A 296 1.05 -20.90 -10.80
N LEU A 297 0.28 -20.14 -10.03
CA LEU A 297 0.55 -18.72 -9.74
C LEU A 297 1.08 -18.50 -8.32
N VAL A 298 1.23 -19.56 -7.53
CA VAL A 298 1.74 -19.47 -6.16
C VAL A 298 3.22 -19.11 -6.16
N LYS A 299 3.52 -18.02 -5.48
CA LYS A 299 4.87 -17.45 -5.31
C LYS A 299 5.14 -17.25 -3.81
N PRO A 300 6.40 -17.05 -3.40
CA PRO A 300 6.75 -16.73 -2.01
C PRO A 300 5.92 -15.59 -1.40
N LYS A 301 5.50 -14.61 -2.22
CA LYS A 301 4.63 -13.51 -1.78
C LYS A 301 3.29 -13.97 -1.19
N VAL A 302 2.76 -15.12 -1.61
CA VAL A 302 1.55 -15.71 -1.02
C VAL A 302 1.81 -16.12 0.43
N HIS A 303 3.02 -16.60 0.74
CA HIS A 303 3.43 -16.88 2.11
C HIS A 303 3.75 -15.58 2.88
N PHE A 304 4.47 -14.62 2.28
CA PHE A 304 4.86 -13.39 2.98
C PHE A 304 3.66 -12.60 3.54
N ILE A 305 2.49 -12.65 2.89
CA ILE A 305 1.31 -11.96 3.43
C ILE A 305 0.81 -12.57 4.74
N THR A 306 1.15 -13.82 5.06
CA THR A 306 0.74 -14.48 6.30
C THR A 306 1.46 -13.94 7.53
N ASP A 307 2.60 -13.27 7.34
CA ASP A 307 3.31 -12.61 8.44
C ASP A 307 2.73 -11.22 8.78
N TYR A 308 1.75 -10.70 8.03
CA TYR A 308 1.25 -9.33 8.24
C TYR A 308 0.55 -9.15 9.57
N ALA A 309 -0.23 -10.13 10.04
CA ALA A 309 -0.91 -10.02 11.32
C ALA A 309 0.09 -9.79 12.48
N LYS A 310 1.17 -10.57 12.49
CA LYS A 310 2.25 -10.46 13.48
C LYS A 310 3.02 -9.14 13.34
N GLN A 311 3.37 -8.77 12.11
CA GLN A 311 4.07 -7.52 11.86
C GLN A 311 3.25 -6.29 12.25
N ILE A 312 1.93 -6.32 12.04
CA ILE A 312 1.04 -5.24 12.47
C ILE A 312 0.95 -5.16 13.99
N ALA A 313 0.93 -6.31 14.67
CA ALA A 313 0.96 -6.35 16.13
C ALA A 313 2.26 -5.78 16.70
N MET A 314 3.40 -6.01 16.05
CA MET A 314 4.72 -5.58 16.49
C MET A 314 5.04 -4.12 16.12
N ASN A 315 4.85 -3.78 14.84
CA ASN A 315 5.34 -2.54 14.24
C ASN A 315 4.20 -1.53 13.97
N GLY A 316 2.95 -1.92 14.20
CA GLY A 316 1.79 -1.09 13.85
C GLY A 316 1.39 -1.17 12.37
N PRO A 317 0.44 -0.33 11.92
CA PRO A 317 -0.16 -0.45 10.60
C PRO A 317 0.89 -0.24 9.48
N PRO A 318 0.96 -1.11 8.45
CA PRO A 318 2.08 -1.11 7.50
C PRO A 318 2.05 0.11 6.58
N ILE A 319 0.86 0.71 6.40
CA ILE A 319 0.68 1.96 5.66
C ILE A 319 1.45 3.14 6.28
N ARG A 320 1.82 3.07 7.57
CA ARG A 320 2.64 4.10 8.24
C ARG A 320 4.10 4.05 7.84
N HIS A 321 4.58 2.87 7.47
CA HIS A 321 5.96 2.58 7.07
C HIS A 321 6.13 2.52 5.54
N TRP A 322 5.03 2.64 4.80
CA TRP A 322 5.00 2.55 3.35
C TRP A 322 5.56 3.82 2.69
N PHE A 323 6.69 3.69 2.01
CA PHE A 323 7.28 4.75 1.17
C PHE A 323 6.76 4.70 -0.28
N LYS A 324 6.10 5.76 -0.74
CA LYS A 324 5.77 5.97 -2.17
C LYS A 324 6.93 6.65 -2.90
N LEU A 325 8.02 5.93 -3.12
CA LEU A 325 9.21 6.48 -3.81
C LEU A 325 9.14 6.46 -5.35
N ASN A 326 8.11 5.86 -5.94
CA ASN A 326 7.93 5.79 -7.41
C ASN A 326 7.79 7.15 -8.12
N GLY A 327 7.78 8.26 -7.38
CA GLY A 327 7.74 9.62 -7.92
C GLY A 327 9.07 10.38 -7.88
N LEU A 328 10.13 9.90 -7.22
CA LEU A 328 11.28 10.78 -6.94
C LEU A 328 12.11 11.12 -8.20
N SER A 329 12.20 10.23 -9.19
CA SER A 329 12.89 10.55 -10.46
C SER A 329 12.10 11.49 -11.37
N ALA A 330 10.78 11.56 -11.21
CA ALA A 330 9.89 12.49 -11.94
C ALA A 330 9.72 13.82 -11.20
N ALA A 331 9.56 13.79 -9.87
CA ALA A 331 9.42 14.97 -9.01
C ALA A 331 10.71 15.79 -8.96
N VAL A 332 11.90 15.16 -8.99
CA VAL A 332 13.19 15.87 -9.08
C VAL A 332 13.41 16.48 -10.48
N ARG A 333 12.76 15.97 -11.53
CA ARG A 333 12.75 16.59 -12.87
C ARG A 333 11.71 17.70 -13.00
N GLN A 334 10.57 17.60 -12.32
CA GLN A 334 9.50 18.59 -12.30
C GLN A 334 9.85 19.81 -11.42
N LEU A 335 10.55 19.61 -10.28
CA LEU A 335 11.00 20.68 -9.37
C LEU A 335 11.99 21.67 -10.01
N LEU A 336 12.62 21.29 -11.12
CA LEU A 336 13.53 22.15 -11.87
C LEU A 336 12.84 22.96 -12.99
N HIS A 337 11.57 22.66 -13.29
CA HIS A 337 10.85 23.25 -14.42
C HIS A 337 9.78 24.28 -14.03
N ASP A 338 9.33 24.28 -12.77
CA ASP A 338 8.17 25.07 -12.30
C ASP A 338 8.52 26.43 -11.64
N ASN A 339 9.76 26.92 -11.76
CA ASN A 339 10.16 28.25 -11.28
C ASN A 339 9.95 29.35 -12.34
N ILE A 340 8.73 29.52 -12.85
CA ILE A 340 8.35 30.70 -13.63
C ILE A 340 6.98 31.19 -13.15
N GLU A 341 6.95 32.46 -12.75
CA GLU A 341 5.79 33.22 -12.27
C GLU A 341 4.79 33.53 -13.40
N ASP A 342 3.50 33.59 -13.05
CA ASP A 342 2.67 34.81 -13.20
C ASP A 342 1.27 34.58 -12.59
N PHE A 343 0.81 35.51 -11.76
CA PHE A 343 -0.52 35.52 -11.13
C PHE A 343 -1.17 36.89 -11.33
N ASP A 344 -2.34 36.91 -11.98
CA ASP A 344 -3.18 38.11 -12.14
C ASP A 344 -4.48 37.99 -11.31
N TYR A 345 -4.93 39.13 -10.77
CA TYR A 345 -6.01 39.31 -9.79
C TYR A 345 -7.32 39.77 -10.47
N ALA A 346 -8.42 39.05 -10.22
CA ALA A 346 -9.79 39.54 -10.42
C ALA A 346 -10.70 39.09 -9.27
N THR A 347 -11.58 39.98 -8.84
CA THR A 347 -11.98 40.14 -7.45
C THR A 347 -13.20 39.32 -6.99
N HIS A 348 -12.97 38.64 -5.87
CA HIS A 348 -13.85 38.27 -4.75
C HIS A 348 -14.69 37.00 -4.73
N ILE A 349 -14.98 36.32 -5.86
CA ILE A 349 -15.46 34.92 -5.85
C ILE A 349 -14.98 34.22 -7.13
N SER A 350 -14.27 33.09 -7.01
CA SER A 350 -13.96 32.23 -8.16
C SER A 350 -14.41 30.79 -7.92
N GLU A 351 -15.12 30.21 -8.88
CA GLU A 351 -15.34 28.76 -8.91
C GLU A 351 -14.08 28.06 -9.42
N CYS A 352 -13.66 27.00 -8.74
CA CYS A 352 -12.49 26.22 -9.10
C CYS A 352 -12.87 24.77 -9.44
N GLN A 353 -12.13 24.14 -10.35
CA GLN A 353 -12.30 22.69 -10.62
C GLN A 353 -11.58 21.81 -9.60
N GLN A 354 -10.55 22.37 -8.96
CA GLN A 354 -9.71 21.68 -7.99
C GLN A 354 -9.14 22.70 -7.00
N LEU A 355 -8.77 22.24 -5.81
CA LEU A 355 -7.97 22.98 -4.86
C LEU A 355 -6.93 22.05 -4.22
N ALA A 356 -5.77 22.61 -3.86
CA ALA A 356 -4.78 21.93 -3.04
C ALA A 356 -4.85 22.53 -1.63
N HIS A 357 -5.16 21.70 -0.63
CA HIS A 357 -5.27 22.12 0.77
C HIS A 357 -4.70 21.02 1.67
N ASP A 358 -3.83 21.38 2.61
CA ASP A 358 -3.08 20.44 3.47
C ASP A 358 -2.49 19.26 2.68
N HIS A 359 -1.94 19.57 1.51
CA HIS A 359 -1.34 18.62 0.56
C HIS A 359 -2.28 17.55 -0.01
N VAL A 360 -3.57 17.65 0.26
CA VAL A 360 -4.62 16.86 -0.38
C VAL A 360 -5.13 17.62 -1.61
N LYS A 361 -5.16 16.94 -2.75
CA LYS A 361 -5.82 17.45 -3.95
C LYS A 361 -7.30 17.11 -3.88
N ILE A 362 -8.15 18.12 -3.80
CA ILE A 362 -9.61 17.99 -3.77
C ILE A 362 -10.13 18.43 -5.14
N MET A 363 -10.93 17.58 -5.78
CA MET A 363 -11.47 17.83 -7.13
C MET A 363 -13.00 17.89 -7.08
N LYS A 364 -13.60 18.79 -7.86
CA LYS A 364 -15.05 18.83 -8.07
C LYS A 364 -15.56 17.44 -8.48
N GLY A 365 -16.71 17.03 -7.92
CA GLY A 365 -17.31 15.71 -8.11
C GLY A 365 -16.78 14.61 -7.19
N SER A 366 -15.70 14.86 -6.44
CA SER A 366 -15.12 13.87 -5.52
C SER A 366 -16.05 13.57 -4.34
N VAL A 367 -16.08 12.30 -3.94
CA VAL A 367 -16.83 11.82 -2.77
C VAL A 367 -15.90 11.68 -1.57
N PHE A 368 -16.36 12.13 -0.42
CA PHE A 368 -15.67 12.01 0.86
C PHE A 368 -16.56 11.28 1.87
N VAL A 369 -15.93 10.64 2.86
CA VAL A 369 -16.64 10.05 4.00
C VAL A 369 -17.03 11.19 4.94
N ASP A 370 -18.33 11.34 5.20
CA ASP A 370 -18.88 12.42 6.05
C ASP A 370 -18.95 11.99 7.52
N THR A 371 -19.56 10.83 7.79
CA THR A 371 -19.60 10.22 9.13
C THR A 371 -19.54 8.70 9.06
N ILE A 372 -19.31 8.03 10.19
CA ILE A 372 -19.39 6.56 10.32
C ILE A 372 -20.29 6.28 11.52
N SER A 373 -21.37 5.51 11.32
CA SER A 373 -22.33 5.17 12.38
C SER A 373 -21.68 4.33 13.48
N HIS A 374 -22.09 4.54 14.74
CA HIS A 374 -21.48 3.90 15.91
C HIS A 374 -21.84 2.42 16.07
N GLU A 375 -23.04 2.03 15.65
CA GLU A 375 -23.57 0.68 15.87
C GLU A 375 -23.24 -0.27 14.71
N GLU A 376 -23.22 0.22 13.48
CA GLU A 376 -23.11 -0.63 12.28
C GLU A 376 -21.87 -0.34 11.41
N GLU A 377 -21.05 0.67 11.75
CA GLU A 377 -19.91 1.12 10.94
C GLU A 377 -20.25 1.48 9.49
N VAL A 378 -21.52 1.83 9.24
CA VAL A 378 -21.97 2.24 7.91
C VAL A 378 -21.53 3.69 7.69
N PRO A 379 -20.68 3.97 6.68
CA PRO A 379 -20.27 5.33 6.37
C PRO A 379 -21.42 6.09 5.70
N SER A 380 -21.58 7.37 6.02
CA SER A 380 -22.30 8.34 5.17
C SER A 380 -21.30 9.06 4.27
N PHE A 381 -21.79 9.57 3.14
CA PHE A 381 -20.94 10.19 2.14
C PHE A 381 -21.42 11.60 1.79
N MET A 382 -20.52 12.34 1.17
CA MET A 382 -20.78 13.67 0.66
C MET A 382 -20.05 13.84 -0.67
N GLN A 383 -20.73 14.36 -1.68
CA GLN A 383 -20.14 14.66 -2.98
C GLN A 383 -19.86 16.14 -3.11
N LEU A 384 -18.64 16.50 -3.48
CA LEU A 384 -18.26 17.88 -3.71
C LEU A 384 -18.92 18.41 -4.99
N ALA A 385 -19.91 19.29 -4.83
CA ALA A 385 -20.63 19.89 -5.95
C ALA A 385 -19.89 21.11 -6.49
N PHE A 386 -19.40 22.00 -5.63
CA PHE A 386 -18.70 23.22 -6.05
C PHE A 386 -17.55 23.57 -5.11
N ILE A 387 -16.52 24.21 -5.67
CA ILE A 387 -15.39 24.77 -4.94
C ILE A 387 -15.36 26.25 -5.23
N PHE A 388 -15.45 27.08 -4.20
CA PHE A 388 -15.33 28.53 -4.33
C PHE A 388 -14.16 29.06 -3.51
N LYS A 389 -13.45 30.06 -4.05
CA LYS A 389 -12.53 30.90 -3.29
C LYS A 389 -13.18 32.27 -3.10
N ILE A 390 -13.61 32.57 -1.87
CA ILE A 390 -14.29 33.82 -1.51
C ILE A 390 -13.41 34.58 -0.53
N ASN A 391 -12.93 35.76 -0.89
CA ASN A 391 -12.06 36.58 -0.03
C ASN A 391 -10.88 35.80 0.59
N ASN A 392 -10.16 35.04 -0.25
CA ASN A 392 -9.06 34.15 0.13
C ASN A 392 -9.43 32.98 1.08
N LYS A 393 -10.71 32.73 1.33
CA LYS A 393 -11.21 31.56 2.08
C LYS A 393 -11.84 30.56 1.13
N TRP A 394 -11.52 29.28 1.32
CA TRP A 394 -12.15 28.19 0.58
C TRP A 394 -13.53 27.88 1.17
N VAL A 395 -14.54 27.86 0.30
CA VAL A 395 -15.92 27.50 0.61
C VAL A 395 -16.32 26.38 -0.33
N LEU A 396 -16.71 25.24 0.24
CA LEU A 396 -17.06 24.04 -0.50
C LEU A 396 -18.56 23.81 -0.38
N ILE A 397 -19.24 23.65 -1.51
CA ILE A 397 -20.63 23.21 -1.55
C ILE A 397 -20.63 21.73 -1.82
N VAL A 398 -21.25 20.97 -0.92
CA VAL A 398 -21.26 19.51 -0.95
C VAL A 398 -22.69 19.04 -0.89
N GLU A 399 -23.00 17.98 -1.61
CA GLU A 399 -24.27 17.28 -1.53
C GLU A 399 -24.13 16.10 -0.59
N GLN A 400 -25.03 15.98 0.40
CA GLN A 400 -25.08 14.82 1.26
C GLN A 400 -25.59 13.62 0.47
N LEU A 401 -24.94 12.47 0.65
CA LEU A 401 -25.32 11.20 0.04
C LEU A 401 -25.74 10.22 1.13
N GLN A 402 -26.84 9.53 0.89
CA GLN A 402 -27.32 8.46 1.75
C GLN A 402 -26.72 7.14 1.28
N THR A 403 -26.18 6.37 2.22
CA THR A 403 -25.75 4.99 1.98
C THR A 403 -26.95 4.07 2.09
N ILE A 404 -27.23 3.33 1.02
CA ILE A 404 -28.37 2.41 0.93
C ILE A 404 -27.96 1.05 1.48
N ALA A 405 -26.85 0.50 0.98
CA ALA A 405 -26.30 -0.78 1.41
C ALA A 405 -24.85 -0.94 0.94
N PHE A 406 -24.12 -1.88 1.54
CA PHE A 406 -22.90 -2.41 0.95
C PHE A 406 -23.25 -3.57 0.01
N VAL A 407 -22.85 -3.47 -1.26
CA VAL A 407 -23.10 -4.50 -2.27
C VAL A 407 -21.84 -5.35 -2.41
N GLU A 408 -21.87 -6.55 -1.81
CA GLU A 408 -20.71 -7.46 -1.74
C GLU A 408 -20.15 -7.84 -3.12
N THR A 409 -21.02 -8.07 -4.10
CA THR A 409 -20.61 -8.45 -5.47
C THR A 409 -19.87 -7.33 -6.20
N LEU A 410 -20.07 -6.08 -5.79
CA LEU A 410 -19.37 -4.92 -6.34
C LEU A 410 -18.28 -4.40 -5.40
N TRP A 411 -18.19 -4.90 -4.17
CA TRP A 411 -17.35 -4.37 -3.10
C TRP A 411 -17.50 -2.84 -2.94
N SER A 412 -18.73 -2.35 -3.03
CA SER A 412 -19.03 -0.91 -3.11
C SER A 412 -20.26 -0.56 -2.29
N PHE A 413 -20.29 0.66 -1.75
CA PHE A 413 -21.49 1.22 -1.13
C PHE A 413 -22.41 1.79 -2.22
N GLU A 414 -23.67 1.35 -2.24
CA GLU A 414 -24.72 1.95 -3.05
C GLU A 414 -25.15 3.26 -2.41
N LEU A 415 -25.20 4.33 -3.21
CA LEU A 415 -25.49 5.69 -2.76
C LEU A 415 -26.72 6.25 -3.45
N GLU A 416 -27.50 7.01 -2.67
CA GLU A 416 -28.59 7.84 -3.17
C GLU A 416 -28.34 9.32 -2.88
N ARG A 417 -28.75 10.17 -3.82
CA ARG A 417 -28.63 11.62 -3.72
C ARG A 417 -29.76 12.16 -2.85
N THR A 418 -29.42 12.79 -1.73
CA THR A 418 -30.42 13.41 -0.85
C THR A 418 -30.90 14.77 -1.36
N ARG A 419 -30.16 15.40 -2.29
CA ARG A 419 -30.32 16.80 -2.73
C ARG A 419 -30.14 17.84 -1.63
N ILE A 420 -29.66 17.44 -0.45
CA ILE A 420 -29.33 18.35 0.64
C ILE A 420 -27.93 18.90 0.37
N LEU A 421 -27.83 20.21 0.16
CA LEU A 421 -26.57 20.92 0.00
C LEU A 421 -26.10 21.50 1.32
N LEU A 422 -24.83 21.30 1.65
CA LEU A 422 -24.18 21.82 2.84
C LEU A 422 -22.98 22.70 2.43
N ILE A 423 -22.63 23.63 3.31
CA ILE A 423 -21.41 24.43 3.19
C ILE A 423 -20.36 23.83 4.12
N LYS A 424 -19.18 23.55 3.58
CA LYS A 424 -18.04 22.99 4.31
C LYS A 424 -16.76 23.76 3.99
N LYS A 425 -15.78 23.63 4.88
CA LYS A 425 -14.39 24.02 4.66
C LYS A 425 -13.58 22.80 4.21
N PRO A 426 -12.42 22.98 3.56
CA PRO A 426 -11.55 21.86 3.19
C PRO A 426 -11.22 20.89 4.34
N ASN A 427 -10.97 21.43 5.55
CA ASN A 427 -10.67 20.62 6.74
C ASN A 427 -11.80 19.67 7.12
N ASP A 428 -13.05 20.02 6.82
CA ASP A 428 -14.20 19.19 7.16
C ASP A 428 -14.28 17.94 6.26
N LEU A 429 -13.67 17.96 5.06
CA LEU A 429 -13.66 16.82 4.14
C LEU A 429 -12.59 15.78 4.47
N ILE A 430 -11.42 16.24 4.92
CA ILE A 430 -10.23 15.41 5.10
C ILE A 430 -10.14 14.79 6.50
N LEU A 431 -11.10 15.10 7.38
CA LEU A 431 -11.08 14.71 8.80
C LEU A 431 -11.10 13.18 8.98
N ILE A 432 -11.98 12.50 8.24
CA ILE A 432 -12.19 11.05 8.33
C ILE A 432 -11.34 10.31 7.30
N SER A 433 -11.33 10.77 6.04
CA SER A 433 -10.48 10.22 4.99
C SER A 433 -9.84 11.35 4.20
N PRO A 434 -8.50 11.44 4.14
CA PRO A 434 -7.81 12.46 3.37
C PRO A 434 -7.85 12.20 1.85
N LYS A 435 -8.66 11.24 1.37
CA LYS A 435 -8.72 10.84 -0.03
C LYS A 435 -10.13 11.02 -0.60
N GLY A 436 -10.22 11.73 -1.72
CA GLY A 436 -11.43 11.78 -2.56
C GLY A 436 -11.62 10.48 -3.36
N TYR A 437 -12.86 10.05 -3.47
CA TYR A 437 -13.29 8.89 -4.27
C TYR A 437 -14.18 9.32 -5.44
N ASP A 438 -14.39 8.44 -6.40
CA ASP A 438 -15.29 8.65 -7.54
C ASP A 438 -16.57 7.84 -7.37
N ILE A 439 -17.66 8.33 -7.96
CA ILE A 439 -18.92 7.58 -8.12
C ILE A 439 -18.90 6.88 -9.47
N TYR A 440 -19.26 5.60 -9.47
CA TYR A 440 -19.46 4.81 -10.68
C TYR A 440 -20.91 4.38 -10.81
N GLN A 441 -21.41 4.28 -12.04
CA GLN A 441 -22.76 3.83 -12.31
C GLN A 441 -22.77 2.38 -12.77
N VAL A 442 -23.60 1.54 -12.12
CA VAL A 442 -23.89 0.18 -12.57
C VAL A 442 -25.40 0.00 -12.59
N LYS A 443 -25.97 -0.36 -13.75
CA LYS A 443 -27.43 -0.54 -13.92
C LYS A 443 -28.27 0.65 -13.40
N LYS A 444 -27.83 1.88 -13.69
CA LYS A 444 -28.44 3.17 -13.26
C LYS A 444 -28.40 3.46 -11.74
N LYS A 445 -27.70 2.65 -10.95
CA LYS A 445 -27.43 2.90 -9.53
C LYS A 445 -26.01 3.46 -9.35
N SER A 446 -25.81 4.26 -8.32
CA SER A 446 -24.54 4.94 -8.03
C SER A 446 -23.78 4.23 -6.91
N TYR A 447 -22.47 4.05 -7.11
CA TYR A 447 -21.62 3.32 -6.18
C TYR A 447 -20.32 4.05 -5.90
N VAL A 448 -19.86 4.01 -4.65
CA VAL A 448 -18.51 4.39 -4.26
C VAL A 448 -17.72 3.16 -3.83
N ASN A 449 -16.54 2.99 -4.41
CA ASN A 449 -15.68 1.83 -4.13
C ASN A 449 -14.47 2.25 -3.29
N ILE A 450 -14.46 1.79 -2.05
CA ILE A 450 -13.43 2.09 -1.06
C ILE A 450 -12.62 0.82 -0.82
N LEU A 451 -11.30 0.97 -0.85
CA LEU A 451 -10.39 -0.16 -0.68
C LEU A 451 -10.10 -0.43 0.79
N SER A 452 -9.76 0.62 1.55
CA SER A 452 -9.43 0.53 2.98
C SER A 452 -10.67 0.38 3.82
N ARG A 453 -10.61 -0.52 4.82
CA ARG A 453 -11.67 -0.64 5.82
C ARG A 453 -11.75 0.67 6.61
N LEU A 454 -12.94 1.25 6.65
CA LEU A 454 -13.17 2.51 7.35
C LEU A 454 -13.40 2.23 8.83
N THR A 455 -12.88 3.11 9.68
CA THR A 455 -13.16 3.07 11.10
C THR A 455 -12.98 4.44 11.72
N LYS A 456 -13.70 4.70 12.81
CA LYS A 456 -13.58 5.97 13.54
C LYS A 456 -12.23 6.02 14.27
N LYS A 457 -11.63 7.22 14.31
CA LYS A 457 -10.40 7.51 15.07
C LYS A 457 -10.61 7.45 16.57
#